data_AF-A0A5C7PKB1-F1
#
_entry.id   AF-A0A5C7PKB1-F1
#
_cell.length_a   1.000
_cell.length_b   1.000
_cell.length_c   1.000
_cell.angle_alpha   90.00
_cell.angle_beta   90.00
_cell.angle_gamma   90.00
#
_symmetry.space_group_name_H-M   'P 1'
#
loop_
_entity.id
_entity.type
_entity.pdbx_description
1 polymer ?
#
loop_
_entity_poly.entity_id
_entity_poly.type
_entity_poly.pdbx_seq_one_letter_code
_entity_poly.pdbx_strand_id
1 'polypeptide(L)'
;MTLAVITFFRNSAIRGQVAPFFTQAARLRNILQKQGFAFRVIAVWGDCADDTYKEILRNAEYHNLAVQTVEHNHGQREFGSTEHPDRWSH
;
A
#
# COMPACT_ATOMS: atom_id res chain seq x y z
N MET A 1 16.57 9.00 -17.47
CA MET A 1 15.34 9.27 -16.71
C MET A 1 15.45 8.52 -15.40
N THR A 2 15.48 9.23 -14.27
CA THR A 2 15.67 8.59 -12.95
C THR A 2 14.32 8.32 -12.33
N LEU A 3 14.09 7.08 -11.88
CA LEU A 3 12.84 6.63 -11.28
C LEU A 3 12.98 6.57 -9.76
N ALA A 4 12.08 7.24 -9.05
CA ALA A 4 11.90 7.09 -7.62
C ALA A 4 10.72 6.16 -7.34
N VAL A 5 10.97 5.12 -6.55
CA VAL A 5 9.96 4.13 -6.13
C VAL A 5 9.76 4.24 -4.64
N ILE A 6 8.51 4.37 -4.20
CA ILE A 6 8.13 4.27 -2.79
C ILE A 6 7.22 3.07 -2.60
N THR A 7 7.46 2.32 -1.54
CA THR A 7 6.71 1.11 -1.20
C THR A 7 5.82 1.34 0.00
N PHE A 8 4.57 0.93 -0.10
CA PHE A 8 3.62 0.87 1.01
C PHE A 8 3.35 -0.59 1.35
N PHE A 9 3.37 -0.93 2.64
CA PHE A 9 3.01 -2.25 3.14
C PHE A 9 1.88 -2.12 4.14
N ARG A 10 0.76 -2.77 3.88
CA ARG A 10 -0.37 -2.82 4.81
C ARG A 10 -0.65 -4.24 5.26
N ASN A 11 -0.70 -4.42 6.57
CA ASN A 11 -1.29 -5.58 7.23
C ASN A 11 -2.38 -5.14 8.23
N SER A 12 -3.14 -6.09 8.75
CA SER A 12 -4.19 -5.87 9.76
C SER A 12 -3.73 -5.12 11.02
N ALA A 13 -2.44 -5.21 11.38
CA ALA A 13 -1.86 -4.53 12.54
C ALA A 13 -1.67 -3.01 12.33
N ILE A 14 -1.68 -2.53 11.09
CA ILE A 14 -1.42 -1.14 10.73
C ILE A 14 -2.68 -0.54 10.06
N ARG A 15 -3.68 -0.23 10.89
CA ARG A 15 -4.91 0.46 10.46
C ARG A 15 -4.68 1.97 10.34
N GLY A 16 -5.28 2.60 9.33
CA GLY A 16 -5.31 4.07 9.18
C GLY A 16 -4.03 4.73 8.64
N GLN A 17 -3.04 3.96 8.18
CA GLN A 17 -1.79 4.52 7.62
C GLN A 17 -1.83 4.78 6.11
N VAL A 18 -2.88 4.33 5.40
CA VAL A 18 -2.99 4.52 3.94
C VAL A 18 -3.05 6.02 3.61
N ALA A 19 -4.03 6.76 4.16
CA ALA A 19 -4.17 8.19 3.85
C ALA A 19 -2.93 9.05 4.24
N PRO A 20 -2.34 8.89 5.45
CA PRO A 20 -1.08 9.57 5.79
C PRO A 20 0.07 9.25 4.83
N PHE A 21 0.24 7.98 4.45
CA PHE A 21 1.27 7.57 3.50
C PHE A 21 1.09 8.26 2.15
N PHE A 22 -0.12 8.23 1.59
CA PHE A 22 -0.40 8.83 0.29
C PHE A 22 -0.24 10.36 0.29
N THR A 23 -0.55 11.01 1.41
CA THR A 23 -0.26 12.45 1.61
C THR A 23 1.24 12.72 1.55
N GLN A 24 2.06 11.90 2.20
CA GLN A 24 3.53 12.04 2.16
C GLN A 24 4.10 11.72 0.77
N ALA A 25 3.60 10.67 0.12
CA ALA A 25 4.00 10.28 -1.22
C ALA A 25 3.71 11.40 -2.25
N ALA A 26 2.56 12.07 -2.14
CA ALA A 26 2.22 13.21 -2.98
C ALA A 26 3.18 14.40 -2.78
N ARG A 27 3.53 14.71 -1.53
CA ARG A 27 4.53 15.75 -1.22
C ARG A 27 5.89 15.41 -1.81
N LEU A 28 6.32 14.17 -1.66
CA LEU A 28 7.60 13.68 -2.19
C LEU A 28 7.62 13.72 -3.72
N ARG A 29 6.55 13.30 -4.40
CA ARG A 29 6.40 13.42 -5.85
C ARG A 29 6.64 14.86 -6.31
N ASN A 30 6.01 15.84 -5.66
CA ASN A 30 6.13 17.24 -6.06
C ASN A 30 7.56 17.77 -5.93
N ILE A 31 8.34 17.27 -4.96
CA ILE A 31 9.76 17.63 -4.79
C ILE A 31 10.59 16.98 -5.90
N LEU A 32 10.38 15.68 -6.15
CA LEU A 32 11.15 14.89 -7.10
C LEU A 32 10.87 15.25 -8.56
N GLN A 33 9.63 15.61 -8.90
CA GLN A 33 9.27 16.09 -10.24
C GLN A 33 10.00 17.39 -10.60
N LYS A 34 10.19 18.31 -9.62
CA LYS A 34 10.99 19.53 -9.83
C LYS A 34 12.45 19.23 -10.15
N GLN A 35 12.93 18.06 -9.75
CA GLN A 35 14.30 17.59 -10.00
C GLN A 35 14.39 16.68 -11.24
N GLY A 36 13.30 16.52 -12.01
CA GLY A 36 13.27 15.72 -13.24
C GLY A 36 13.12 14.21 -13.03
N PHE A 37 12.74 13.76 -11.82
CA PHE A 37 12.51 12.35 -11.55
C PHE A 37 11.10 11.93 -11.94
N ALA A 38 10.99 10.72 -12.50
CA ALA A 38 9.72 10.01 -12.56
C ALA A 38 9.42 9.39 -11.18
N PHE A 39 8.15 9.35 -10.79
CA PHE A 39 7.72 8.85 -9.48
C PHE A 39 6.68 7.76 -9.64
N ARG A 40 6.85 6.64 -8.92
CA ARG A 40 5.88 5.54 -8.90
C ARG A 40 5.72 5.02 -7.48
N VAL A 41 4.51 4.68 -7.11
CA VAL A 41 4.19 4.01 -5.85
C VAL A 41 3.95 2.54 -6.13
N ILE A 42 4.52 1.66 -5.32
CA ILE A 42 4.19 0.24 -5.28
C ILE A 42 3.51 -0.04 -3.94
N ALA A 43 2.22 -0.37 -3.98
CA ALA A 43 1.44 -0.66 -2.79
C ALA A 43 1.25 -2.17 -2.66
N VAL A 44 1.88 -2.75 -1.64
CA VAL A 44 1.75 -4.15 -1.26
C VAL A 44 0.74 -4.27 -0.12
N TRP A 45 -0.25 -5.13 -0.28
CA TRP A 45 -1.30 -5.35 0.71
C TRP A 45 -1.62 -6.85 0.85
N GLY A 46 -2.06 -7.27 2.04
CA GLY A 46 -2.40 -8.68 2.31
C GLY A 46 -2.78 -8.90 3.78
N ASP A 47 -3.50 -9.98 4.08
CA ASP A 47 -4.03 -10.30 5.43
C ASP A 47 -4.76 -9.09 6.08
N CYS A 48 -5.68 -8.50 5.32
CA CYS A 48 -6.38 -7.27 5.65
C CYS A 48 -7.87 -7.56 5.85
N ALA A 49 -8.46 -7.35 7.04
CA ALA A 49 -9.89 -7.62 7.29
C ALA A 49 -10.86 -6.61 6.63
N ASP A 50 -10.33 -5.58 5.97
CA ASP A 50 -11.07 -4.45 5.42
C ASP A 50 -10.72 -4.21 3.94
N ASP A 51 -11.45 -3.29 3.32
CA ASP A 51 -11.33 -2.86 1.93
C ASP A 51 -10.04 -2.05 1.63
N THR A 52 -8.89 -2.51 2.13
CA THR A 52 -7.57 -1.87 1.95
C THR A 52 -7.28 -1.56 0.48
N TYR A 53 -7.60 -2.48 -0.42
CA TYR A 53 -7.43 -2.28 -1.86
C TYR A 53 -8.20 -1.04 -2.36
N LYS A 54 -9.47 -0.90 -1.98
CA LYS A 54 -10.29 0.26 -2.37
C LYS A 54 -9.76 1.56 -1.74
N GLU A 55 -9.26 1.49 -0.51
CA GLU A 55 -8.65 2.64 0.16
C GLU A 55 -7.38 3.11 -0.56
N ILE A 56 -6.51 2.17 -0.97
CA ILE A 56 -5.31 2.45 -1.77
C ILE A 56 -5.69 3.14 -3.09
N LEU A 57 -6.66 2.58 -3.83
CA LEU A 57 -7.10 3.16 -5.10
C LEU A 57 -7.69 4.56 -4.94
N ARG A 58 -8.56 4.76 -3.93
CA ARG A 58 -9.18 6.06 -3.67
C ARG A 58 -8.14 7.13 -3.35
N ASN A 59 -7.14 6.80 -2.53
CA ASN A 59 -6.06 7.74 -2.21
C ASN A 59 -5.14 7.99 -3.40
N ALA A 60 -4.87 6.96 -4.22
CA ALA A 60 -4.09 7.11 -5.44
C ALA A 60 -4.78 8.08 -6.42
N GLU A 61 -6.09 7.94 -6.61
CA GLU A 61 -6.92 8.81 -7.44
C GLU A 61 -6.95 10.24 -6.88
N TYR A 62 -7.27 10.39 -5.59
CA TYR A 62 -7.34 11.70 -4.92
C TYR A 62 -6.03 12.49 -5.03
N HIS A 63 -4.88 11.82 -4.95
CA HIS A 63 -3.56 12.45 -5.06
C HIS A 63 -2.99 12.46 -6.49
N ASN A 64 -3.68 11.87 -7.47
CA ASN A 64 -3.19 11.65 -8.83
C ASN A 64 -1.81 10.98 -8.86
N LEU A 65 -1.67 9.86 -8.15
CA LEU A 65 -0.44 9.08 -8.04
C LEU A 65 -0.52 7.80 -8.88
N ALA A 66 0.51 7.56 -9.69
CA ALA A 66 0.67 6.29 -10.36
C ALA A 66 1.03 5.19 -9.35
N VAL A 67 0.06 4.32 -9.07
CA VAL A 67 0.17 3.19 -8.15
C VAL A 67 0.16 1.88 -8.92
N GLN A 68 1.11 1.01 -8.61
CA GLN A 68 1.01 -0.41 -8.88
C GLN A 68 0.62 -1.11 -7.58
N THR A 69 -0.46 -1.88 -7.60
CA THR A 69 -0.87 -2.69 -6.45
C THR A 69 -0.35 -4.12 -6.60
N VAL A 70 0.09 -4.70 -5.49
CA VAL A 70 0.51 -6.10 -5.40
C VAL A 70 -0.19 -6.69 -4.18
N GLU A 71 -0.98 -7.72 -4.41
CA GLU A 71 -1.58 -8.49 -3.32
C GLU A 71 -0.61 -9.60 -2.90
N HIS A 72 -0.36 -9.71 -1.59
CA HIS A 72 0.47 -10.77 -1.03
C HIS A 72 -0.27 -11.42 0.14
N ASN A 73 -1.08 -12.42 -0.18
CA ASN A 73 -1.71 -13.28 0.82
C ASN A 73 -0.81 -14.49 1.05
N HIS A 74 -0.57 -14.87 2.30
CA HIS A 74 0.22 -16.04 2.69
C HIS A 74 -0.56 -17.36 2.40
N GLY A 75 -0.98 -17.56 1.15
CA GLY A 75 -1.59 -18.80 0.68
C GLY A 75 -3.06 -19.01 1.08
N GLN A 76 -3.72 -18.04 1.71
CA GLN A 76 -5.13 -18.17 2.08
C GLN A 76 -6.03 -17.38 1.13
N ARG A 77 -7.04 -18.08 0.60
CA ARG A 77 -8.02 -17.57 -0.38
C ARG A 77 -9.19 -16.84 0.29
N GLU A 78 -9.31 -17.00 1.62
CA GLU A 78 -10.36 -16.40 2.44
C GLU A 78 -9.76 -15.39 3.40
N PHE A 79 -10.49 -14.29 3.62
CA PHE A 79 -10.19 -13.24 4.58
C PHE A 79 -10.24 -13.81 6.01
N GLY A 80 -9.16 -14.45 6.43
CA GLY A 80 -8.99 -15.06 7.74
C GLY A 80 -7.98 -14.28 8.56
N SER A 81 -8.50 -13.52 9.52
CA SER A 81 -7.80 -12.87 10.63
C SER A 81 -6.55 -13.63 11.13
N THR A 82 -5.56 -12.92 11.65
CA THR A 82 -4.50 -13.45 12.53
C THR A 82 -5.01 -14.21 13.76
N GLU A 83 -6.33 -14.39 13.90
CA GLU A 83 -7.03 -15.24 14.86
C GLU A 83 -7.30 -16.66 14.34
N HIS A 84 -6.73 -17.08 13.20
CA HIS A 84 -6.76 -18.50 12.85
C HIS A 84 -5.92 -19.30 13.86
N PRO A 85 -6.53 -20.24 14.62
CA PRO A 85 -5.87 -20.98 15.69
C PRO A 85 -4.71 -21.88 15.24
N ASP A 86 -4.55 -22.07 13.93
CA ASP A 86 -3.54 -22.96 13.34
C ASP A 86 -2.10 -22.39 13.40
N ARG A 87 -1.90 -21.15 13.86
CA ARG A 87 -0.55 -20.57 14.05
C ARG A 87 0.16 -21.04 15.33
N TRP A 88 -0.49 -21.81 16.20
CA TRP A 88 0.13 -22.32 17.45
C TRP A 88 0.72 -23.73 17.32
N SER A 89 0.61 -24.35 16.15
CA SER A 89 1.12 -25.70 15.91
C SER A 89 2.33 -25.67 14.97
N HIS A 90 3.48 -25.21 15.47
CA HIS A 90 4.80 -25.60 14.99
C HIS A 90 5.83 -25.53 16.12
#